data_AF-A0A670JUC1-F1
#
_entry.id   AF-A0A670JUC1-F1
#
_cell.length_a   1.000
_cell.length_b   1.000
_cell.length_c   1.000
_cell.angle_alpha   90.00
_cell.angle_beta   90.00
_cell.angle_gamma   90.00
#
_symmetry.space_group_name_H-M   'P 1'
#
loop_
_entity.id
_entity.type
_entity.pdbx_description
1 polymer ?
#
loop_
_entity_poly.entity_id
_entity_poly.type
_entity_poly.pdbx_seq_one_letter_code
_entity_poly.pdbx_strand_id
1 'polypeptide(L)'
;MRDRLAELAARTQNEDGEASVVVENDHYMEDFFQQVEEVRKYITKIADVVEEVKKKHSVILSATHPKDKTKEELEELNKEIRKTANIVRAKLKTIEQNLARHDNVNRTSADVRIRKSQHTVLARKFVEVMTTYNTTQTCFRERTKDQIRRQLEITGKNTSDEELEEMLESGNLSIFTSDIILDTKITREALDEIESRHKDIIKLESSIHELHEMFMDMAMLVEVQGDMVNSIEKNVMNAVDYVEHAKEETKKAVKYQSKARRKLVFIIICVAVILLILGIVLAATFS
;
A
#
# COMPACT_ATOMS: atom_id res chain seq x y z
N MET A 1 6.91 -6.43 -28.09
CA MET A 1 6.06 -7.56 -28.53
C MET A 1 5.36 -7.15 -29.81
N ARG A 2 5.38 -7.99 -30.85
CA ARG A 2 4.58 -7.74 -32.07
C ARG A 2 3.13 -8.07 -31.76
N ASP A 3 2.23 -7.14 -32.07
CA ASP A 3 0.80 -7.35 -31.96
C ASP A 3 0.38 -8.48 -32.92
N ARG A 4 -0.19 -9.55 -32.36
CA ARG A 4 -0.69 -10.73 -33.09
C ARG A 4 -2.21 -10.90 -32.94
N LEU A 5 -2.90 -9.88 -32.41
CA LEU A 5 -4.33 -9.92 -32.19
C LEU A 5 -5.09 -10.13 -33.51
N ALA A 6 -4.65 -9.48 -34.58
CA ALA A 6 -5.23 -9.63 -35.92
C ALA A 6 -5.03 -11.05 -36.51
N GLU A 7 -3.89 -11.67 -36.22
CA GLU A 7 -3.55 -13.02 -36.68
C GLU A 7 -4.40 -14.10 -35.99
N LEU A 8 -4.78 -13.85 -34.72
CA LEU A 8 -5.69 -14.70 -33.95
C LEU A 8 -7.13 -14.55 -34.42
N ALA A 9 -7.60 -13.31 -34.65
CA ALA A 9 -8.95 -13.04 -35.14
C ALA A 9 -9.22 -13.67 -36.51
N ALA A 10 -8.23 -13.65 -37.41
CA ALA A 10 -8.33 -14.30 -38.72
C ALA A 10 -8.39 -15.84 -38.63
N ARG A 11 -7.92 -16.44 -37.53
CA ARG A 11 -7.97 -17.88 -37.31
C ARG A 11 -9.30 -18.34 -36.73
N THR A 12 -9.95 -17.52 -35.91
CA THR A 12 -11.24 -17.84 -35.28
C THR A 12 -12.39 -17.89 -36.29
N GLN A 13 -12.31 -17.14 -37.40
CA GLN A 13 -13.31 -17.18 -38.46
C GLN A 13 -13.35 -18.50 -39.26
N ASN A 14 -12.34 -19.37 -39.13
CA ASN A 14 -12.23 -20.61 -39.90
C ASN A 14 -12.61 -21.88 -39.12
N GLU A 15 -12.94 -21.78 -37.82
CA GLU A 15 -13.43 -22.90 -37.02
C GLU A 15 -14.85 -22.58 -36.51
N ASP A 16 -15.86 -23.10 -37.22
CA ASP A 16 -17.25 -23.13 -36.77
C ASP A 16 -17.35 -23.81 -35.40
N GLY A 17 -17.57 -22.99 -34.38
CA GLY A 17 -17.64 -23.39 -32.98
C GLY A 17 -17.63 -22.15 -32.12
N GLU A 18 -18.70 -21.36 -32.21
CA GLU A 18 -18.92 -20.15 -31.43
C GLU A 18 -19.07 -20.49 -29.94
N ALA A 19 -17.94 -20.76 -29.27
CA ALA A 19 -17.85 -20.64 -27.84
C ALA A 19 -17.72 -19.15 -27.54
N SER A 20 -18.86 -18.44 -27.49
CA SER A 20 -18.88 -17.10 -26.93
C SER A 20 -18.43 -17.22 -25.47
N VAL A 21 -17.17 -16.85 -25.19
CA VAL A 21 -16.77 -16.56 -23.82
C VAL A 21 -17.57 -15.33 -23.44
N VAL A 22 -18.69 -15.55 -22.74
CA VAL A 22 -19.41 -14.48 -22.07
C VAL A 22 -18.44 -13.93 -21.04
N VAL A 23 -17.75 -12.85 -21.40
CA VAL A 23 -16.97 -12.08 -20.46
C VAL A 23 -17.99 -11.27 -19.66
N GLU A 24 -18.55 -11.89 -18.61
CA GLU A 24 -19.20 -11.15 -17.53
C GLU A 24 -18.11 -10.35 -16.78
N ASN A 25 -17.64 -9.25 -17.39
CA ASN A 25 -16.78 -8.24 -16.76
C ASN A 25 -17.58 -6.97 -16.59
N ASP A 26 -18.33 -6.86 -15.50
CA ASP A 26 -18.65 -5.52 -14.99
C ASP A 26 -18.41 -5.37 -13.48
N HIS A 27 -18.31 -6.46 -12.69
CA HIS A 27 -18.16 -6.35 -11.24
C HIS A 27 -17.11 -7.29 -10.61
N TYR A 28 -16.02 -7.61 -11.33
CA TYR A 28 -14.92 -8.35 -10.71
C TYR A 28 -14.17 -7.44 -9.73
N MET A 29 -14.28 -7.72 -8.43
CA MET A 29 -13.47 -7.08 -7.37
C MET A 29 -13.68 -5.57 -7.19
N GLU A 30 -14.76 -5.00 -7.72
CA GLU A 30 -15.00 -3.56 -7.72
C GLU A 30 -14.98 -2.95 -6.31
N ASP A 31 -15.73 -3.52 -5.37
CA ASP A 31 -15.76 -3.09 -3.97
C ASP A 31 -14.37 -3.09 -3.31
N PHE A 32 -13.53 -4.06 -3.68
CA PHE A 32 -12.18 -4.15 -3.16
C PHE A 32 -11.28 -3.07 -3.77
N PHE A 33 -11.34 -2.87 -5.08
CA PHE A 33 -10.56 -1.83 -5.75
C PHE A 33 -10.98 -0.43 -5.31
N GLN A 34 -12.28 -0.21 -5.05
CA GLN A 34 -12.75 1.03 -4.46
C GLN A 34 -12.14 1.28 -3.07
N GLN A 35 -12.08 0.25 -2.22
CA GLN A 35 -11.41 0.36 -0.92
C GLN A 35 -9.91 0.64 -1.05
N VAL A 36 -9.22 -0.01 -2.00
CA VAL A 36 -7.80 0.22 -2.28
C VAL A 36 -7.54 1.66 -2.71
N GLU A 37 -8.35 2.18 -3.64
CA GLU A 37 -8.22 3.56 -4.13
C GLU A 37 -8.56 4.59 -3.04
N GLU A 38 -9.53 4.33 -2.17
CA GLU A 38 -9.78 5.17 -1.00
C GLU A 38 -8.57 5.21 -0.06
N VAL A 39 -7.98 4.06 0.26
CA VAL A 39 -6.78 4.00 1.11
C VAL A 39 -5.62 4.75 0.46
N ARG A 40 -5.40 4.55 -0.84
CA ARG A 40 -4.37 5.27 -1.61
C ARG A 40 -4.59 6.77 -1.54
N LYS A 41 -5.83 7.25 -1.73
CA LYS A 41 -6.19 8.67 -1.63
C LYS A 41 -5.88 9.24 -0.25
N TYR A 42 -6.19 8.52 0.82
CA TYR A 42 -5.85 8.96 2.17
C TYR A 42 -4.34 8.99 2.43
N ILE A 43 -3.57 8.03 1.89
CA ILE A 43 -2.11 8.05 2.00
C ILE A 43 -1.50 9.25 1.26
N THR A 44 -1.96 9.52 0.03
CA THR A 44 -1.53 10.72 -0.73
C THR A 44 -1.89 11.98 0.02
N LYS A 45 -3.09 12.06 0.59
CA LYS A 45 -3.52 13.19 1.42
C LYS A 45 -2.59 13.42 2.60
N ILE A 46 -2.18 12.36 3.32
CA ILE A 46 -1.21 12.51 4.42
C ILE A 46 0.11 13.08 3.88
N ALA A 47 0.61 12.57 2.75
CA ALA A 47 1.85 13.07 2.15
C ALA A 47 1.76 14.57 1.82
N ASP A 48 0.65 15.03 1.25
CA ASP A 48 0.43 16.45 0.94
C ASP A 48 0.40 17.31 2.22
N VAL A 49 -0.30 16.85 3.26
CA VAL A 49 -0.38 17.56 4.54
C VAL A 49 1.00 17.60 5.24
N VAL A 50 1.82 16.55 5.11
CA VAL A 50 3.21 16.54 5.62
C VAL A 50 4.06 17.61 4.93
N GLU A 51 3.89 17.83 3.63
CA GLU A 51 4.58 18.93 2.92
C GLU A 51 4.13 20.30 3.42
N GLU A 52 2.84 20.47 3.74
CA GLU A 52 2.35 21.71 4.37
C GLU A 52 2.93 21.90 5.78
N VAL A 53 3.04 20.84 6.58
CA VAL A 53 3.71 20.86 7.89
C VAL A 53 5.17 21.34 7.75
N LYS A 54 5.92 20.83 6.77
CA LYS A 54 7.30 21.30 6.49
C LYS A 54 7.36 22.79 6.20
N LYS A 55 6.42 23.32 5.41
CA LYS A 55 6.33 24.76 5.12
C LYS A 55 6.05 25.57 6.39
N LYS A 56 5.10 25.13 7.23
CA LYS A 56 4.79 25.82 8.51
C LYS A 56 5.98 25.78 9.47
N HIS A 57 6.68 24.65 9.60
CA HIS A 57 7.91 24.57 10.38
C HIS A 57 8.97 25.56 9.89
N SER A 58 9.18 25.70 8.58
CA SER A 58 10.12 26.66 8.02
C SER A 58 9.74 28.12 8.36
N VAL A 59 8.46 28.47 8.30
CA VAL A 59 7.96 29.80 8.70
C VAL A 59 8.17 30.05 10.20
N ILE A 60 7.92 29.04 11.04
CA ILE A 60 8.10 29.14 12.50
C ILE A 60 9.58 29.28 12.87
N LEU A 61 10.48 28.59 12.18
CA LEU A 61 11.91 28.68 12.43
C LEU A 61 12.53 30.00 11.93
N SER A 62 11.97 30.60 10.88
CA SER A 62 12.50 31.85 10.30
C SER A 62 12.04 33.12 11.04
N ALA A 63 10.98 33.05 11.84
CA ALA A 63 10.48 34.16 12.62
C ALA A 63 11.00 34.11 14.07
N THR A 64 11.51 35.23 14.59
CA THR A 64 11.87 35.40 16.01
C THR A 64 10.64 35.28 16.92
N HIS A 65 9.51 35.86 16.50
CA HIS A 65 8.21 35.69 17.13
C HIS A 65 7.20 35.18 16.08
N PRO A 66 7.03 33.86 15.97
CA PRO A 66 6.03 33.28 15.08
C PRO A 66 4.62 33.75 15.47
N LYS A 67 3.78 34.06 14.47
CA LYS A 67 2.38 34.41 14.73
C LYS A 67 1.65 33.21 15.32
N ASP A 68 0.85 33.43 16.36
CA ASP A 68 0.02 32.37 16.99
C ASP A 68 -0.84 31.64 15.95
N LYS A 69 -1.37 32.37 14.97
CA LYS A 69 -2.13 31.79 13.86
C LYS A 69 -1.35 30.70 13.09
N THR A 70 -0.05 30.87 12.85
CA THR A 70 0.76 29.86 12.16
C THR A 70 0.94 28.61 13.02
N LYS A 71 1.05 28.78 14.35
CA LYS A 71 1.12 27.68 15.30
C LYS A 71 -0.21 26.92 15.38
N GLU A 72 -1.34 27.63 15.39
CA GLU A 72 -2.68 27.03 15.34
C GLU A 72 -2.91 26.22 14.06
N GLU A 73 -2.52 26.78 12.90
CA GLU A 73 -2.59 26.07 11.61
C GLU A 73 -1.72 24.80 11.62
N LEU A 74 -0.53 24.83 12.23
CA LEU A 74 0.32 23.65 12.37
C LEU A 74 -0.35 22.55 13.23
N GLU A 75 -0.98 22.92 14.34
CA GLU A 75 -1.72 21.98 15.19
C GLU A 75 -2.90 21.34 14.44
N GLU A 76 -3.59 22.11 13.60
CA GLU A 76 -4.68 21.61 12.77
C GLU A 76 -4.20 20.58 11.74
N LEU A 77 -3.07 20.85 11.07
CA LEU A 77 -2.43 19.91 10.14
C LEU A 77 -1.98 18.63 10.84
N ASN A 78 -1.38 18.72 12.03
CA ASN A 78 -0.99 17.54 12.83
C ASN A 78 -2.22 16.70 13.21
N LYS A 79 -3.31 17.35 13.63
CA LYS A 79 -4.58 16.67 13.95
C LYS A 79 -5.19 16.00 12.71
N GLU A 80 -5.08 16.63 11.54
CA GLU A 80 -5.55 16.07 10.28
C GLU A 80 -4.73 14.83 9.86
N ILE A 81 -3.40 14.89 9.96
CA ILE A 81 -2.52 13.73 9.73
C ILE A 81 -2.94 12.57 10.62
N ARG A 82 -3.08 12.83 11.93
CA ARG A 82 -3.49 11.80 12.90
C ARG A 82 -4.84 11.18 12.57
N LYS A 83 -5.84 12.00 12.25
CA LYS A 83 -7.18 11.52 11.88
C LYS A 83 -7.11 10.64 10.62
N THR A 84 -6.40 11.10 9.60
CA THR A 84 -6.30 10.40 8.31
C THR A 84 -5.50 9.11 8.43
N ALA A 85 -4.40 9.12 9.20
CA ALA A 85 -3.58 7.95 9.46
C ALA A 85 -4.35 6.87 10.23
N ASN A 86 -5.18 7.25 11.20
CA ASN A 86 -6.08 6.30 11.88
C ASN A 86 -7.11 5.66 10.95
N ILE A 87 -7.65 6.41 9.99
CA ILE A 87 -8.56 5.87 8.96
C ILE A 87 -7.83 4.85 8.07
N VAL A 88 -6.62 5.19 7.60
CA VAL A 88 -5.79 4.28 6.81
C VAL A 88 -5.48 3.00 7.58
N ARG A 89 -5.04 3.13 8.84
CA ARG A 89 -4.77 2.00 9.74
C ARG A 89 -5.98 1.08 9.87
N ALA A 90 -7.16 1.64 10.15
CA ALA A 90 -8.39 0.87 10.30
C ALA A 90 -8.76 0.12 9.01
N LYS A 91 -8.68 0.79 7.85
CA LYS A 91 -8.98 0.17 6.55
C LYS A 91 -7.98 -0.94 6.18
N LEU A 92 -6.68 -0.73 6.41
CA LEU A 92 -5.66 -1.76 6.19
C LEU A 92 -5.94 -3.00 7.04
N LYS A 93 -6.26 -2.80 8.33
CA LYS A 93 -6.63 -3.90 9.24
C LYS A 93 -7.90 -4.63 8.79
N THR A 94 -8.90 -3.94 8.25
CA THR A 94 -10.09 -4.58 7.66
C THR A 94 -9.73 -5.44 6.45
N ILE A 95 -8.88 -4.93 5.54
CA ILE A 95 -8.41 -5.69 4.38
C ILE A 95 -7.65 -6.95 4.82
N GLU A 96 -6.79 -6.84 5.83
CA GLU A 96 -6.05 -7.96 6.41
C GLU A 96 -6.97 -9.01 7.06
N GLN A 97 -7.96 -8.60 7.85
CA GLN A 97 -8.92 -9.52 8.47
C GLN A 97 -9.75 -10.27 7.42
N ASN A 98 -10.14 -9.59 6.34
CA ASN A 98 -10.83 -10.23 5.23
C ASN A 98 -9.92 -11.28 4.56
N LEU A 99 -8.64 -10.97 4.37
CA LEU A 99 -7.66 -11.92 3.83
C LEU A 99 -7.53 -13.18 4.72
N ALA A 100 -7.38 -13.01 6.04
CA ALA A 100 -7.26 -14.14 6.98
C ALA A 100 -8.50 -15.06 7.00
N ARG A 101 -9.69 -14.51 6.72
CA ARG A 101 -10.93 -15.31 6.58
C ARG A 101 -10.95 -16.15 5.31
N HIS A 102 -10.36 -15.66 4.22
CA HIS A 102 -10.32 -16.35 2.93
C HIS A 102 -9.23 -17.46 2.84
N ASP A 103 -8.22 -17.44 3.70
CA ASP A 103 -7.15 -18.45 3.73
C ASP A 103 -7.64 -19.88 4.04
N ASN A 104 -8.83 -20.04 4.65
CA ASN A 104 -9.39 -21.34 5.03
C ASN A 104 -10.16 -22.08 3.92
N VAL A 105 -10.49 -21.43 2.79
CA VAL A 105 -11.39 -22.03 1.79
C VAL A 105 -10.73 -22.21 0.41
N ASN A 106 -9.70 -21.44 0.06
CA ASN A 106 -8.93 -21.68 -1.18
C ASN A 106 -7.62 -20.87 -1.21
N ARG A 107 -6.51 -21.47 -0.76
CA ARG A 107 -5.16 -20.85 -0.66
C ARG A 107 -4.56 -20.31 -1.98
N THR A 108 -5.20 -20.54 -3.12
CA THR A 108 -4.57 -20.37 -4.46
C THR A 108 -5.40 -19.55 -5.45
N SER A 109 -6.48 -18.89 -5.03
CA SER A 109 -7.27 -18.07 -5.95
C SER A 109 -6.51 -16.79 -6.36
N ALA A 110 -6.69 -16.38 -7.62
CA ALA A 110 -6.13 -15.12 -8.12
C ALA A 110 -6.62 -13.91 -7.29
N ASP A 111 -7.84 -13.98 -6.77
CA ASP A 111 -8.44 -12.99 -5.86
C ASP A 111 -7.62 -12.80 -4.57
N VAL A 112 -7.35 -13.88 -3.82
CA VAL A 112 -6.56 -13.83 -2.58
C VAL A 112 -5.17 -13.24 -2.84
N ARG A 113 -4.55 -13.58 -3.96
CA ARG A 113 -3.25 -13.03 -4.37
C ARG A 113 -3.29 -11.52 -4.65
N ILE A 114 -4.31 -11.06 -5.38
CA ILE A 114 -4.51 -9.63 -5.68
C ILE A 114 -4.70 -8.86 -4.37
N ARG A 115 -5.57 -9.35 -3.48
CA ARG A 115 -5.82 -8.72 -2.17
C ARG A 115 -4.56 -8.64 -1.31
N LYS A 116 -3.82 -9.75 -1.19
CA LYS A 116 -2.51 -9.79 -0.51
C LYS A 116 -1.56 -8.71 -1.06
N SER A 117 -1.36 -8.72 -2.37
CA SER A 117 -0.41 -7.83 -3.04
C SER A 117 -0.75 -6.36 -2.82
N GLN A 118 -2.01 -5.98 -3.01
CA GLN A 118 -2.48 -4.61 -2.81
C GLN A 118 -2.34 -4.17 -1.34
N HIS A 119 -2.73 -5.02 -0.38
CA HIS A 119 -2.55 -4.73 1.04
C HIS A 119 -1.09 -4.42 1.39
N THR A 120 -0.15 -5.24 0.90
CA THR A 120 1.28 -5.01 1.14
C THR A 120 1.79 -3.72 0.52
N VAL A 121 1.41 -3.41 -0.72
CA VAL A 121 1.82 -2.16 -1.37
C VAL A 121 1.31 -0.94 -0.61
N LEU A 122 0.04 -0.96 -0.19
CA LEU A 122 -0.55 0.14 0.58
C LEU A 122 0.09 0.28 1.96
N ALA A 123 0.32 -0.83 2.67
CA ALA A 123 0.96 -0.82 3.98
C ALA A 123 2.38 -0.25 3.91
N ARG A 124 3.17 -0.64 2.90
CA ARG A 124 4.52 -0.07 2.67
C ARG A 124 4.47 1.41 2.40
N LYS A 125 3.56 1.86 1.52
CA LYS A 125 3.46 3.27 1.17
C LYS A 125 2.99 4.11 2.37
N PHE A 126 2.10 3.57 3.19
CA PHE A 126 1.67 4.20 4.43
C PHE A 126 2.84 4.37 5.40
N VAL A 127 3.62 3.31 5.64
CA VAL A 127 4.81 3.37 6.50
C VAL A 127 5.84 4.37 5.97
N GLU A 128 6.10 4.39 4.67
CA GLU A 128 7.00 5.36 4.04
C GLU A 128 6.61 6.81 4.34
N VAL A 129 5.32 7.14 4.17
CA VAL A 129 4.79 8.47 4.44
C VAL A 129 4.85 8.82 5.94
N MET A 130 4.49 7.87 6.82
CA MET A 130 4.55 8.09 8.26
C MET A 130 6.00 8.25 8.77
N THR A 131 6.96 7.51 8.22
CA THR A 131 8.38 7.71 8.49
C THR A 131 8.84 9.09 8.05
N THR A 132 8.42 9.54 6.86
CA THR A 132 8.73 10.89 6.37
C THR A 132 8.16 11.97 7.30
N TYR A 133 6.96 11.77 7.82
CA TYR A 133 6.37 12.64 8.83
C TYR A 133 7.20 12.65 10.13
N ASN A 134 7.56 11.48 10.66
CA ASN A 134 8.39 11.37 11.86
C ASN A 134 9.74 12.07 11.68
N THR A 135 10.44 11.84 10.57
CA THR A 135 11.70 12.53 10.25
C THR A 135 11.51 14.05 10.16
N THR A 136 10.38 14.51 9.62
CA THR A 136 10.05 15.95 9.57
C THR A 136 9.92 16.52 10.98
N GLN A 137 9.21 15.83 11.87
CA GLN A 137 9.04 16.24 13.26
C GLN A 137 10.39 16.26 14.01
N THR A 138 11.18 15.19 13.93
CA THR A 138 12.51 15.13 14.57
C THR A 138 13.43 16.23 14.04
N CYS A 139 13.42 16.51 12.73
CA CYS A 139 14.23 17.59 12.16
C CYS A 139 13.81 18.97 12.68
N PHE A 140 12.51 19.20 12.90
CA PHE A 140 12.03 20.43 13.53
C PHE A 140 12.41 20.51 15.02
N ARG A 141 12.39 19.40 15.75
CA ARG A 141 12.86 19.31 17.14
C ARG A 141 14.30 19.78 17.27
N GLU A 142 15.20 19.19 16.49
CA GLU A 142 16.64 19.49 16.54
C GLU A 142 16.92 20.96 16.20
N ARG A 143 16.25 21.51 15.18
CA ARG A 143 16.41 22.93 14.84
C ARG A 143 15.88 23.86 15.94
N THR A 144 14.82 23.46 16.63
CA THR A 144 14.25 24.23 17.76
C THR A 144 15.18 24.18 18.96
N LYS A 145 15.76 23.01 19.25
CA LYS A 145 16.82 22.83 20.26
C LYS A 145 18.03 23.72 19.97
N ASP A 146 18.50 23.76 18.72
CA ASP A 146 19.59 24.64 18.31
C ASP A 146 19.27 26.13 18.51
N GLN A 147 18.02 26.55 18.28
CA GLN A 147 17.60 27.92 18.56
C GLN A 147 17.61 28.22 20.06
N ILE A 148 17.11 27.32 20.91
CA ILE A 148 17.17 27.47 22.37
C ILE A 148 18.62 27.58 22.84
N ARG A 149 19.53 26.74 22.32
CA ARG A 149 20.96 26.81 22.66
C ARG A 149 21.54 28.20 22.36
N ARG A 150 21.27 28.74 21.17
CA ARG A 150 21.73 30.08 20.78
C ARG A 150 21.15 31.18 21.67
N GLN A 151 19.88 31.06 22.08
CA GLN A 151 19.29 32.03 23.01
C GLN A 151 19.93 31.96 24.39
N LEU A 152 20.28 30.77 24.88
CA LEU A 152 21.03 30.60 26.13
C LEU A 152 22.43 31.24 26.05
N GLU A 153 23.13 31.06 24.93
CA GLU A 153 24.43 31.71 24.70
C GLU A 153 24.32 33.25 24.73
N ILE A 154 23.24 33.83 24.19
CA ILE A 154 22.97 35.28 24.24
C ILE A 154 22.80 35.77 25.68
N THR A 155 22.19 34.95 26.54
CA THR A 155 22.04 35.25 27.96
C THR A 155 23.32 35.04 28.78
N GLY A 156 24.40 34.55 28.16
CA GLY A 156 25.69 34.29 28.79
C GLY A 156 25.80 32.90 29.44
N LYS A 157 24.82 32.01 29.21
CA LYS A 157 24.85 30.62 29.69
C LYS A 157 25.31 29.70 28.55
N ASN A 158 26.53 29.18 28.67
CA ASN A 158 27.02 28.14 27.76
C ASN A 158 26.56 26.78 28.29
N THR A 159 25.70 26.12 27.52
CA THR A 159 25.09 24.83 27.88
C THR A 159 25.57 23.76 26.88
N SER A 160 26.02 22.61 27.37
CA SER A 160 26.38 21.49 26.48
C SER A 160 25.14 20.89 25.82
N ASP A 161 25.33 20.02 24.82
CA ASP A 161 24.18 19.37 24.18
C ASP A 161 23.42 18.47 25.15
N GLU A 162 24.15 17.73 25.98
CA GLU A 162 23.60 16.82 26.99
C GLU A 162 22.87 17.57 28.10
N GLU A 163 23.45 18.69 28.58
CA GLU A 163 22.81 19.52 29.62
C GLU A 163 21.54 20.15 29.06
N LEU A 164 21.54 20.61 27.80
CA LEU A 164 20.35 21.16 27.17
C LEU A 164 19.25 20.09 27.01
N GLU A 165 19.62 18.86 26.66
CA GLU A 165 18.66 17.76 26.57
C GLU A 165 18.03 17.46 27.94
N GLU A 166 18.84 17.37 29.00
CA GLU A 166 18.35 17.17 30.37
C GLU A 166 17.40 18.30 30.81
N MET A 167 17.72 19.55 30.44
CA MET A 167 16.85 20.70 30.69
C MET A 167 15.50 20.58 29.96
N LEU A 168 15.48 20.11 28.72
CA LEU A 168 14.25 19.88 27.94
C LEU A 168 13.43 18.72 28.52
N GLU A 169 14.08 17.62 28.91
CA GLU A 169 13.43 16.45 29.50
C GLU A 169 12.83 16.73 30.89
N SER A 170 13.45 17.62 31.66
CA SER A 170 12.99 17.99 33.01
C SER A 170 11.58 18.61 33.01
N GLY A 171 11.14 19.16 31.88
CA GLY A 171 9.86 19.87 31.72
C GLY A 171 9.74 21.13 32.59
N ASN A 172 10.78 21.51 33.33
CA ASN A 172 10.76 22.62 34.26
C ASN A 172 11.33 23.89 33.61
N LEU A 173 10.44 24.80 33.22
CA LEU A 173 10.79 26.11 32.66
C LEU A 173 11.71 26.93 33.58
N SER A 174 11.67 26.72 34.90
CA SER A 174 12.52 27.47 35.82
C SER A 174 14.01 27.19 35.61
N ILE A 175 14.36 26.01 35.07
CA ILE A 175 15.75 25.59 34.84
C ILE A 175 16.46 26.49 33.82
N PHE A 176 15.70 27.07 32.90
CA PHE A 176 16.20 28.06 31.95
C PHE A 176 16.44 29.43 32.61
N THR A 177 15.76 29.74 33.71
CA THR A 177 15.81 31.07 34.35
C THR A 177 16.71 31.15 35.59
N SER A 178 17.06 30.03 36.23
CA SER A 178 17.72 30.00 37.55
C SER A 178 19.07 30.71 37.61
N ASP A 179 19.83 30.74 36.50
CA ASP A 179 21.20 31.28 36.46
C ASP A 179 21.30 32.56 35.62
N ILE A 180 20.18 33.08 35.12
CA ILE A 180 20.16 34.18 34.17
C ILE A 180 19.83 35.50 34.88
N ILE A 181 20.75 36.46 34.80
CA ILE A 181 20.56 37.80 35.35
C ILE A 181 19.58 38.59 34.45
N LEU A 182 18.36 38.82 34.94
CA LEU A 182 17.27 39.55 34.26
C LEU A 182 17.48 41.08 34.17
N ASP A 183 18.72 41.55 34.02
CA ASP A 183 19.05 42.97 34.10
C ASP A 183 18.90 43.70 32.76
N THR A 184 18.78 42.98 31.65
CA THR A 184 18.66 43.59 30.31
C THR A 184 17.38 43.18 29.60
N LYS A 185 16.84 44.11 28.79
CA LYS A 185 15.70 43.85 27.90
C LYS A 185 15.99 42.68 26.95
N ILE A 186 17.24 42.55 26.50
CA ILE A 186 17.70 41.48 25.61
C ILE A 186 17.57 40.12 26.29
N THR A 187 18.00 40.01 27.55
CA THR A 187 17.90 38.77 28.33
C THR A 187 16.44 38.34 28.54
N ARG A 188 15.53 39.30 28.73
CA ARG A 188 14.10 39.02 28.86
C ARG A 188 13.49 38.50 27.56
N GLU A 189 13.80 39.14 26.44
CA GLU A 189 13.32 38.71 25.11
C GLU A 189 13.84 37.31 24.75
N ALA A 190 15.10 37.00 25.07
CA ALA A 190 15.68 35.67 24.87
C ALA A 190 14.96 34.59 25.70
N LEU A 191 14.62 34.90 26.95
CA LEU A 191 13.86 33.98 27.81
C LEU A 191 12.42 33.74 27.33
N ASP A 192 11.72 34.79 26.90
CA ASP A 192 10.38 34.67 26.32
C ASP A 192 10.41 33.79 25.05
N GLU A 193 11.48 33.91 24.24
CA GLU A 193 11.67 33.04 23.08
C GLU A 193 11.96 31.58 23.50
N ILE A 194 12.83 31.35 24.48
CA ILE A 194 13.13 30.01 25.00
C ILE A 194 11.85 29.32 25.49
N GLU A 195 11.02 30.01 26.28
CA GLU A 195 9.75 29.46 26.77
C GLU A 195 8.81 29.08 25.61
N SER A 196 8.67 29.96 24.62
CA SER A 196 7.84 29.73 23.45
C SER A 196 8.30 28.53 22.63
N ARG A 197 9.62 28.36 22.46
CA ARG A 197 10.23 27.23 21.72
C ARG A 197 10.15 25.93 22.50
N HIS A 198 10.35 25.97 23.82
CA HIS A 198 10.18 24.80 24.69
C HIS A 198 8.74 24.26 24.61
N LYS A 199 7.74 25.16 24.61
CA LYS A 199 6.34 24.77 24.39
C LYS A 199 6.12 24.10 23.03
N ASP A 200 6.80 24.57 21.99
CA ASP A 200 6.73 23.95 20.67
C ASP A 200 7.33 22.52 20.69
N ILE A 201 8.45 22.30 21.42
CA ILE A 201 9.05 20.97 21.63
C ILE A 201 8.09 20.03 22.38
N ILE A 202 7.45 20.48 23.45
CA ILE A 202 6.51 19.65 24.21
C ILE A 202 5.35 19.14 23.33
N LYS A 203 4.76 20.03 22.52
CA LYS A 203 3.67 19.64 21.61
C LYS A 203 4.15 18.66 20.53
N LEU A 204 5.34 18.91 20.02
CA LEU A 204 6.00 18.04 19.04
C LEU A 204 6.24 16.63 19.60
N GLU A 205 6.75 16.52 20.82
CA GLU A 205 7.00 15.25 21.50
C GLU A 205 5.70 14.49 21.76
N SER A 206 4.63 15.18 22.17
CA SER A 206 3.30 14.57 22.26
C SER A 206 2.84 14.01 20.91
N SER A 207 3.07 14.75 19.81
CA SER A 207 2.74 14.26 18.46
C SER A 207 3.58 13.05 18.07
N ILE A 208 4.88 13.02 18.39
CA ILE A 208 5.77 11.88 18.11
C ILE A 208 5.39 10.66 18.95
N HIS A 209 4.99 10.86 20.21
CA HIS A 209 4.55 9.77 21.09
C HIS A 209 3.29 9.09 20.55
N GLU A 210 2.32 9.87 20.06
CA GLU A 210 1.12 9.32 19.41
C GLU A 210 1.45 8.55 18.11
N LEU A 211 2.49 8.96 17.37
CA LEU A 211 2.99 8.21 16.22
C LEU A 211 3.63 6.88 16.62
N HIS A 212 4.32 6.83 17.75
CA HIS A 212 4.99 5.63 18.23
C HIS A 212 4.00 4.47 18.42
N GLU A 213 2.82 4.72 19.00
CA GLU A 213 1.76 3.71 19.10
C GLU A 213 1.35 3.16 17.72
N MET A 214 1.29 4.04 16.72
CA MET A 214 0.97 3.66 15.35
C MET A 214 2.10 2.85 14.68
N PHE A 215 3.36 3.19 14.96
CA PHE A 215 4.52 2.45 14.45
C PHE A 215 4.62 1.04 15.01
N MET A 216 4.24 0.81 16.26
CA MET A 216 4.20 -0.54 16.84
C MET A 216 3.21 -1.44 16.10
N ASP A 217 2.02 -0.94 15.79
CA ASP A 217 1.03 -1.65 14.97
C ASP A 217 1.53 -1.90 13.54
N MET A 218 2.21 -0.91 12.95
CA MET A 218 2.73 -1.00 11.58
C MET A 218 3.95 -1.93 11.46
N ALA A 219 4.80 -2.01 12.48
CA ALA A 219 5.93 -2.93 12.52
C ALA A 219 5.46 -4.39 12.40
N MET A 220 4.39 -4.75 13.12
CA MET A 220 3.75 -6.06 12.99
C MET A 220 3.18 -6.29 11.57
N LEU A 221 2.59 -5.26 10.94
CA LEU A 221 2.05 -5.34 9.57
C LEU A 221 3.14 -5.48 8.48
N VAL A 222 4.36 -5.00 8.75
CA VAL A 222 5.49 -5.03 7.81
C VAL A 222 6.36 -6.27 8.01
N GLU A 223 6.56 -6.75 9.24
CA GLU A 223 7.38 -7.94 9.55
C GLU A 223 6.82 -9.21 8.87
N VAL A 224 5.50 -9.30 8.69
CA VAL A 224 4.82 -10.38 7.95
C VAL A 224 5.13 -10.36 6.43
N GLN A 225 5.83 -9.35 5.89
CA GLN A 225 6.00 -9.13 4.44
C GLN A 225 7.30 -9.65 3.81
N GLY A 226 8.29 -10.12 4.58
CA GLY A 226 9.49 -10.76 4.04
C GLY A 226 9.15 -11.95 3.11
N ASP A 227 8.10 -12.69 3.45
CA ASP A 227 7.61 -13.85 2.69
C ASP A 227 6.76 -13.50 1.45
N MET A 228 6.19 -12.29 1.38
CA MET A 228 5.28 -11.90 0.30
C MET A 228 6.02 -11.56 -1.00
N VAL A 229 7.18 -10.90 -0.93
CA VAL A 229 7.98 -10.58 -2.14
C VAL A 229 8.41 -11.86 -2.86
N ASN A 230 8.90 -12.85 -2.08
CA ASN A 230 9.15 -14.21 -2.55
C ASN A 230 7.88 -14.87 -3.12
N SER A 231 6.71 -14.56 -2.56
CA SER A 231 5.43 -15.06 -3.08
C SER A 231 5.03 -14.44 -4.42
N ILE A 232 5.38 -13.18 -4.75
CA ILE A 232 5.07 -12.59 -6.07
C ILE A 232 5.86 -13.30 -7.17
N GLU A 233 7.17 -13.48 -6.96
CA GLU A 233 8.03 -14.22 -7.87
C GLU A 233 7.54 -15.67 -8.03
N LYS A 234 7.28 -16.36 -6.92
CA LYS A 234 6.70 -17.71 -6.92
C LYS A 234 5.33 -17.77 -7.61
N ASN A 235 4.52 -16.72 -7.51
CA ASN A 235 3.19 -16.66 -8.11
C ASN A 235 3.21 -16.38 -9.62
N VAL A 236 4.19 -15.61 -10.11
CA VAL A 236 4.46 -15.48 -11.55
C VAL A 236 4.94 -16.83 -12.10
N MET A 237 5.83 -17.51 -11.37
CA MET A 237 6.26 -18.87 -11.73
C MET A 237 5.08 -19.85 -11.78
N ASN A 238 4.21 -19.86 -10.78
CA ASN A 238 3.04 -20.76 -10.77
C ASN A 238 2.04 -20.44 -11.90
N ALA A 239 1.84 -19.17 -12.25
CA ALA A 239 0.96 -18.80 -13.36
C ALA A 239 1.52 -19.27 -14.72
N VAL A 240 2.84 -19.21 -14.90
CA VAL A 240 3.51 -19.80 -16.07
C VAL A 240 3.27 -21.32 -16.10
N ASP A 241 3.39 -22.00 -14.96
CA ASP A 241 3.20 -23.44 -14.83
C ASP A 241 1.75 -23.89 -15.17
N TYR A 242 0.72 -23.16 -14.70
CA TYR A 242 -0.67 -23.44 -15.05
C TYR A 242 -0.96 -23.28 -16.55
N VAL A 243 -0.39 -22.24 -17.18
CA VAL A 243 -0.54 -22.00 -18.63
C VAL A 243 0.16 -23.11 -19.43
N GLU A 244 1.30 -23.59 -18.95
CA GLU A 244 2.02 -24.71 -19.56
C GLU A 244 1.21 -26.02 -19.50
N HIS A 245 0.66 -26.36 -18.34
CA HIS A 245 -0.22 -27.52 -18.19
C HIS A 245 -1.50 -27.41 -19.03
N ALA A 246 -2.14 -26.23 -19.08
CA ALA A 246 -3.32 -26.00 -19.92
C ALA A 246 -3.00 -26.16 -21.42
N LYS A 247 -1.82 -25.72 -21.86
CA LYS A 247 -1.33 -25.95 -23.23
C LYS A 247 -1.12 -27.43 -23.53
N GLU A 248 -0.66 -28.22 -22.55
CA GLU A 248 -0.54 -29.67 -22.74
C GLU A 248 -1.91 -30.37 -22.83
N GLU A 249 -2.85 -30.02 -21.97
CA GLU A 249 -4.18 -30.60 -21.97
C GLU A 249 -4.97 -30.26 -23.23
N THR A 250 -4.88 -29.01 -23.73
CA THR A 250 -5.46 -28.64 -25.03
C THR A 250 -4.84 -29.43 -26.18
N LYS A 251 -3.52 -29.68 -26.15
CA LYS A 251 -2.84 -30.53 -27.14
C LYS A 251 -3.30 -31.99 -27.08
N LYS A 252 -3.53 -32.54 -25.88
CA LYS A 252 -4.11 -33.89 -25.70
C LYS A 252 -5.55 -33.94 -26.22
N ALA A 253 -6.37 -32.93 -25.92
CA ALA A 253 -7.76 -32.84 -26.38
C ALA A 253 -7.86 -32.89 -27.91
N VAL A 254 -7.03 -32.12 -28.63
CA VAL A 254 -6.97 -32.17 -30.12
C VAL A 254 -6.55 -33.55 -30.64
N LYS A 255 -5.60 -34.22 -29.97
CA LYS A 255 -5.21 -35.60 -30.31
C LYS A 255 -6.37 -36.59 -30.09
N TYR A 256 -7.13 -36.44 -29.00
CA TYR A 256 -8.30 -37.29 -28.76
C TYR A 256 -9.40 -37.04 -29.79
N GLN A 257 -9.70 -35.77 -30.10
CA GLN A 257 -10.69 -35.40 -31.13
C GLN A 257 -10.32 -35.97 -32.51
N SER A 258 -9.06 -35.87 -32.93
CA SER A 258 -8.61 -36.44 -34.21
C SER A 258 -8.71 -37.96 -34.26
N LYS A 259 -8.40 -38.67 -33.16
CA LYS A 259 -8.60 -40.13 -33.06
C LYS A 259 -10.07 -40.51 -33.06
N ALA A 260 -10.93 -39.76 -32.37
CA ALA A 260 -12.37 -40.00 -32.34
C ALA A 260 -12.98 -39.84 -33.74
N ARG A 261 -12.60 -38.80 -34.49
CA ARG A 261 -13.03 -38.60 -35.89
C ARG A 261 -12.64 -39.79 -36.78
N ARG A 262 -11.43 -40.33 -36.66
CA ARG A 262 -11.01 -41.53 -37.41
C ARG A 262 -11.86 -42.74 -37.07
N LYS A 263 -12.13 -42.98 -35.78
CA LYS A 263 -13.01 -44.09 -35.35
C LYS A 263 -14.43 -43.94 -35.89
N LEU A 264 -14.96 -42.72 -35.90
CA LEU A 264 -16.29 -42.43 -36.43
C LEU A 264 -16.38 -42.74 -37.93
N VAL A 265 -15.34 -42.40 -38.71
CA VAL A 265 -15.25 -42.78 -40.14
C VAL A 265 -15.27 -44.30 -40.31
N PHE A 266 -14.50 -45.05 -39.52
CA PHE A 266 -14.53 -46.51 -39.58
C PHE A 266 -15.91 -47.10 -39.22
N ILE A 267 -16.60 -46.53 -38.22
CA ILE A 267 -17.97 -46.95 -37.87
C ILE A 267 -18.94 -46.69 -39.02
N ILE A 268 -18.89 -45.51 -39.65
CA ILE A 268 -19.73 -45.18 -40.81
C ILE A 268 -19.50 -46.17 -41.96
N ILE A 269 -18.24 -46.50 -42.26
CA ILE A 269 -17.90 -47.48 -43.31
C ILE A 269 -18.48 -48.85 -42.97
N CYS A 270 -18.34 -49.33 -41.73
CA CYS A 270 -18.91 -50.61 -41.31
C CYS A 270 -20.43 -50.64 -41.45
N VAL A 271 -21.13 -49.58 -41.03
CA VAL A 271 -22.60 -49.48 -41.15
C VAL A 271 -23.03 -49.49 -42.62
N ALA A 272 -22.32 -48.76 -43.49
CA ALA A 272 -22.61 -48.73 -44.92
C ALA A 272 -22.48 -50.11 -45.58
N VAL A 273 -21.44 -50.88 -45.21
CA VAL A 273 -21.25 -52.25 -45.71
C VAL A 273 -22.38 -53.18 -45.26
N ILE A 274 -22.80 -53.08 -43.99
CA ILE A 274 -23.90 -53.90 -43.46
C ILE A 274 -25.21 -53.60 -44.20
N LEU A 275 -25.53 -52.32 -44.43
CA LEU A 275 -26.72 -51.92 -45.18
C LEU A 275 -26.69 -52.44 -46.63
N LEU A 276 -25.52 -52.41 -47.27
CA LEU A 276 -25.35 -52.92 -48.63
C LEU A 276 -25.59 -54.43 -48.71
N ILE A 277 -25.06 -55.20 -47.75
CA ILE A 277 -25.29 -56.65 -47.66
C ILE A 277 -26.78 -56.95 -47.45
N LEU A 278 -27.43 -56.25 -46.52
CA LEU A 278 -28.86 -56.41 -46.27
C LEU A 278 -29.70 -56.10 -47.52
N GLY A 279 -29.35 -55.05 -48.27
CA GLY A 279 -29.99 -54.71 -49.54
C GLY A 279 -29.85 -55.81 -50.59
N ILE A 280 -28.68 -56.43 -50.72
CA ILE A 280 -28.45 -57.54 -51.65
C ILE A 280 -29.27 -58.77 -51.24
N VAL A 281 -29.29 -59.12 -49.95
CA VAL A 281 -30.06 -60.27 -49.46
C VAL A 281 -31.55 -60.07 -49.72
N LEU A 282 -32.09 -58.88 -49.40
CA LEU A 282 -33.48 -58.57 -49.67
C LEU A 282 -33.80 -58.63 -51.18
N ALA A 283 -32.94 -58.07 -52.03
CA ALA A 283 -33.11 -58.14 -53.48
C ALA A 283 -33.11 -59.59 -54.00
N ALA A 284 -32.25 -60.46 -53.46
CA ALA A 284 -32.19 -61.87 -53.83
C ALA A 284 -33.38 -62.68 -53.30
N THR A 285 -34.01 -62.27 -52.19
CA THR A 285 -35.20 -62.96 -51.64
C THR A 285 -36.52 -62.54 -52.30
N PHE A 286 -36.57 -61.34 -52.88
CA PHE A 286 -37.78 -60.77 -53.49
C PHE A 286 -37.73 -60.74 -55.04
N SER A 287 -36.63 -61.21 -55.64
CA SER A 287 -36.49 -61.44 -57.10
C SER A 287 -36.63 -62.92 -57.45
#